data_AF-A9D4Q7-F1
#
_entry.id   AF-A9D4Q7-F1
#
_cell.length_a   1.000
_cell.length_b   1.000
_cell.length_c   1.000
_cell.angle_alpha   90.00
_cell.angle_beta   90.00
_cell.angle_gamma   90.00
#
_symmetry.space_group_name_H-M   'P 1'
#
loop_
_entity.id
_entity.type
_entity.pdbx_description
1 polymer ?
#
loop_
_entity_poly.entity_id
_entity_poly.type
_entity_poly.pdbx_seq_one_letter_code
_entity_poly.pdbx_strand_id
1 'polypeptide(L)'
;MKQTGKQIGIVELLEWAYRHELPKAERAGAGMSASVASSWGLVYNLGILGTVIDAPTNGYGVVPVSFDEGDPHPDAVIVGEAVAALSSLGVWISDGWSPFPEWADTDGLVAETVARIRPRLAAITGQEIQTMLIARAVLGRKPDWRGEEPGRAMITRGGKPAWFMKMAGKDAYGNPVEREVDGFNPRSQRPKPGAYRKYRLTDDVEGLAIDRFRRTVWALAVRHVARYVAAWLSSHQLTAEVPTLAPWAAVAGLEGQGDPPHAVSLFS
;
A
#
# COMPACT_ATOMS: atom_id res chain seq x y z
N MET A 1 24.63 -6.77 -34.95
CA MET A 1 23.73 -7.78 -34.35
C MET A 1 23.17 -7.18 -33.08
N LYS A 2 21.85 -6.99 -32.96
CA LYS A 2 21.25 -6.65 -31.65
C LYS A 2 21.42 -7.87 -30.76
N GLN A 3 22.17 -7.77 -29.67
CA GLN A 3 22.07 -8.78 -28.62
C GLN A 3 20.61 -8.78 -28.16
N THR A 4 19.91 -9.88 -28.36
CA THR A 4 18.58 -10.11 -27.82
C THR A 4 18.73 -10.28 -26.31
N GLY A 5 18.42 -9.21 -25.56
CA GLY A 5 18.42 -9.23 -24.10
C GLY A 5 17.47 -10.30 -23.55
N LYS A 6 17.77 -10.80 -22.35
CA LYS A 6 16.95 -11.81 -21.68
C LYS A 6 15.59 -11.19 -21.32
N GLN A 7 14.49 -11.85 -21.71
CA GLN A 7 13.17 -11.42 -21.29
C GLN A 7 12.97 -11.65 -19.78
N ILE A 8 12.44 -10.64 -19.09
CA ILE A 8 12.21 -10.69 -17.64
C ILE A 8 10.97 -9.85 -17.28
N GLY A 9 10.17 -10.33 -16.33
CA GLY A 9 9.07 -9.54 -15.78
C GLY A 9 9.59 -8.46 -14.83
N ILE A 10 8.92 -7.30 -14.74
CA ILE A 10 9.41 -6.21 -13.86
C ILE A 10 9.54 -6.63 -12.39
N VAL A 11 8.64 -7.48 -11.89
CA VAL A 11 8.71 -7.97 -10.51
C VAL A 11 9.94 -8.87 -10.31
N GLU A 12 10.22 -9.75 -11.27
CA GLU A 12 11.40 -10.61 -11.24
C GLU A 12 12.70 -9.78 -11.36
N LEU A 13 12.70 -8.74 -12.20
CA LEU A 13 13.83 -7.82 -12.32
C LEU A 13 14.10 -7.07 -11.00
N LEU A 14 13.05 -6.60 -10.32
CA LEU A 14 13.17 -5.97 -9.01
C LEU A 14 13.71 -6.95 -7.96
N GLU A 15 13.15 -8.16 -7.90
CA GLU A 15 13.61 -9.21 -6.98
C GLU A 15 15.08 -9.56 -7.25
N TRP A 16 15.48 -9.74 -8.51
CA TRP A 16 16.86 -10.00 -8.88
C TRP A 16 17.80 -8.85 -8.48
N ALA A 17 17.45 -7.61 -8.84
CA ALA A 17 18.26 -6.44 -8.53
C ALA A 17 18.47 -6.31 -7.02
N TYR A 18 17.41 -6.42 -6.22
CA TYR A 18 17.48 -6.19 -4.76
C TYR A 18 18.04 -7.37 -3.96
N ARG A 19 17.93 -8.60 -4.46
CA ARG A 19 18.42 -9.79 -3.75
C ARG A 19 19.82 -10.22 -4.15
N HIS A 20 20.22 -9.96 -5.39
CA HIS A 20 21.44 -10.51 -5.95
C HIS A 20 22.45 -9.44 -6.38
N GLU A 21 22.01 -8.28 -6.86
CA GLU A 21 22.94 -7.30 -7.46
C GLU A 21 23.25 -6.09 -6.58
N LEU A 22 22.22 -5.35 -6.14
CA LEU A 22 22.39 -4.15 -5.32
C LEU A 22 23.11 -4.38 -4.00
N PRO A 23 23.03 -5.56 -3.34
CA PRO A 23 23.90 -5.88 -2.21
C PRO A 23 25.41 -5.81 -2.52
N LYS A 24 25.83 -5.83 -3.79
CA LYS A 24 27.25 -5.73 -4.23
C LYS A 24 27.75 -4.27 -4.33
N ALA A 25 26.85 -3.29 -4.41
CA ALA A 25 27.18 -1.91 -4.82
C ALA A 25 28.09 -1.14 -3.86
N GLU A 26 28.15 -1.49 -2.57
CA GLU A 26 28.98 -0.78 -1.59
C GLU A 26 30.46 -1.21 -1.58
N ARG A 27 30.89 -1.98 -2.58
CA ARG A 27 32.31 -2.23 -2.82
C ARG A 27 33.00 -1.09 -3.58
N ALA A 28 32.25 -0.15 -4.17
CA ALA A 28 32.78 0.92 -5.01
C ALA A 28 33.51 2.00 -4.20
N GLY A 29 34.74 1.70 -3.75
CA GLY A 29 35.58 2.69 -3.09
C GLY A 29 36.74 2.11 -2.30
N ALA A 30 37.79 1.72 -3.01
CA ALA A 30 39.15 1.81 -2.49
C ALA A 30 39.42 3.25 -2.03
N GLY A 31 39.18 3.50 -0.75
CA GLY A 31 39.68 4.64 -0.01
C GLY A 31 39.84 4.18 1.43
N MET A 32 41.08 4.02 1.89
CA MET A 32 41.39 3.83 3.31
C MET A 32 40.90 5.08 4.07
N SER A 33 39.62 5.14 4.40
CA SER A 33 39.02 6.19 5.21
C SER A 33 37.69 5.69 5.78
N ALA A 34 37.75 5.26 7.05
CA ALA A 34 36.64 5.16 8.00
C ALA A 34 35.57 4.03 7.92
N SER A 35 35.68 2.99 7.09
CA SER A 35 34.74 1.83 7.17
C SER A 35 35.36 0.45 7.48
N VAL A 36 36.70 0.32 7.51
CA VAL A 36 37.38 -0.97 7.78
C VAL A 36 37.03 -1.56 9.16
N ALA A 37 36.56 -0.72 10.10
CA ALA A 37 36.10 -1.18 11.42
C ALA A 37 34.74 -1.91 11.39
N SER A 38 33.84 -1.63 10.43
CA SER A 38 32.50 -2.24 10.42
C SER A 38 32.48 -3.63 9.77
N SER A 39 33.30 -3.85 8.73
CA SER A 39 33.39 -5.14 8.04
C SER A 39 34.03 -6.23 8.91
N TRP A 40 35.04 -5.90 9.72
CA TRP A 40 35.61 -6.84 10.71
C TRP A 40 34.69 -7.07 11.91
N GLY A 41 33.92 -6.05 12.33
CA GLY A 41 32.89 -6.21 13.36
C GLY A 41 31.81 -7.21 12.95
N LEU A 42 31.41 -7.20 11.66
CA LEU A 42 30.49 -8.18 11.08
C LEU A 42 31.06 -9.61 11.08
N VAL A 43 32.32 -9.77 10.66
CA VAL A 43 33.02 -11.06 10.66
C VAL A 43 33.23 -11.59 12.07
N TYR A 44 33.56 -10.72 13.02
CA TYR A 44 33.71 -11.05 14.44
C TYR A 44 32.37 -11.46 15.07
N ASN A 45 31.30 -10.72 14.80
CA ASN A 45 29.95 -11.06 15.27
C ASN A 45 29.45 -12.37 14.66
N LEU A 46 29.70 -12.63 13.37
CA LEU A 46 29.41 -13.92 12.76
C LEU A 46 30.21 -15.06 13.41
N GLY A 47 31.49 -14.82 13.71
CA GLY A 47 32.37 -15.78 14.39
C GLY A 47 31.95 -16.11 15.83
N ILE A 48 31.30 -15.18 16.53
CA ILE A 48 30.85 -15.36 17.92
C ILE A 48 29.39 -15.81 18.02
N LEU A 49 28.49 -15.20 17.24
CA LEU A 49 27.05 -15.39 17.34
C LEU A 49 26.50 -16.38 16.32
N GLY A 50 27.30 -16.78 15.34
CA GLY A 50 26.86 -17.63 14.22
C GLY A 50 25.84 -16.96 13.29
N THR A 51 25.56 -15.66 13.48
CA THR A 51 24.62 -14.88 12.67
C THR A 51 25.00 -13.40 12.65
N VAL A 52 24.49 -12.68 11.66
CA VAL A 52 24.64 -11.22 11.52
C VAL A 52 23.41 -10.54 12.12
N ILE A 53 23.62 -9.62 13.07
CA ILE A 53 22.59 -8.82 13.72
C ILE A 53 22.89 -7.34 13.43
N ASP A 54 21.85 -6.53 13.20
CA ASP A 54 21.93 -5.08 13.00
C ASP A 54 22.92 -4.62 11.91
N ALA A 55 22.96 -5.35 10.79
CA ALA A 55 23.79 -4.92 9.66
C ALA A 55 23.23 -3.60 9.08
N PRO A 56 24.08 -2.58 8.89
CA PRO A 56 23.66 -1.35 8.23
C PRO A 56 23.25 -1.64 6.77
N THR A 57 22.20 -0.97 6.32
CA THR A 57 21.77 -1.02 4.92
C THR A 57 22.60 -0.08 4.06
N ASN A 58 22.80 -0.43 2.80
CA ASN A 58 23.46 0.42 1.83
C ASN A 58 22.60 1.58 1.32
N GLY A 59 23.16 2.41 0.43
CA GLY A 59 22.43 3.47 -0.27
C GLY A 59 21.18 3.03 -1.06
N TYR A 60 21.00 1.72 -1.31
CA TYR A 60 19.80 1.15 -1.92
C TYR A 60 18.82 0.54 -0.91
N GLY A 61 19.11 0.61 0.40
CA GLY A 61 18.27 0.06 1.46
C GLY A 61 18.36 -1.46 1.65
N VAL A 62 19.45 -2.10 1.18
CA VAL A 62 19.70 -3.54 1.36
C VAL A 62 20.98 -3.80 2.13
N VAL A 63 21.06 -4.94 2.81
CA VAL A 63 22.27 -5.34 3.54
C VAL A 63 23.35 -5.74 2.53
N PRO A 64 24.57 -5.14 2.58
CA PRO A 64 25.68 -5.55 1.73
C PRO A 64 26.09 -7.01 1.97
N VAL A 65 26.46 -7.72 0.90
CA VAL A 65 27.00 -9.09 1.00
C VAL A 65 28.51 -9.07 0.82
N SER A 66 29.23 -9.66 1.78
CA SER A 66 30.71 -9.65 1.79
C SER A 66 31.36 -10.74 0.95
N PHE A 67 30.60 -11.76 0.51
CA PHE A 67 31.14 -13.00 -0.07
C PHE A 67 30.91 -13.16 -1.58
N ASP A 68 30.07 -12.31 -2.19
CA ASP A 68 29.81 -12.37 -3.63
C ASP A 68 30.82 -11.46 -4.36
N GLU A 69 31.45 -11.97 -5.42
CA GLU A 69 32.50 -11.25 -6.16
C GLU A 69 31.91 -10.45 -7.33
N GLY A 70 32.32 -9.18 -7.44
CA GLY A 70 32.04 -8.32 -8.60
C GLY A 70 31.27 -7.04 -8.28
N ASP A 71 31.29 -6.12 -9.23
CA ASP A 71 30.46 -4.91 -9.22
C ASP A 71 29.00 -5.26 -9.54
N PRO A 72 28.01 -4.50 -9.02
CA PRO A 72 26.61 -4.72 -9.36
C PRO A 72 26.39 -4.56 -10.87
N HIS A 73 25.53 -5.39 -11.44
CA HIS A 73 25.18 -5.27 -12.85
C HIS A 73 24.59 -3.87 -13.17
N PRO A 74 24.96 -3.20 -14.30
CA PRO A 74 24.46 -1.86 -14.65
C PRO A 74 22.93 -1.72 -14.65
N ASP A 75 22.21 -2.68 -15.24
CA ASP A 75 20.74 -2.73 -15.18
C ASP A 75 20.18 -2.69 -13.75
N ALA A 76 20.84 -3.33 -12.78
CA ALA A 76 20.39 -3.32 -11.39
C ALA A 76 20.59 -1.95 -10.74
N VAL A 77 21.69 -1.25 -11.06
CA VAL A 77 21.94 0.13 -10.61
C VAL A 77 20.84 1.05 -11.14
N ILE A 78 20.49 0.96 -12.43
CA ILE A 78 19.39 1.71 -13.03
C ILE A 78 18.05 1.43 -12.32
N VAL A 79 17.78 0.16 -11.99
CA VAL A 79 16.59 -0.21 -11.21
C VAL A 79 16.61 0.44 -9.82
N GLY A 80 17.75 0.38 -9.12
CA GLY A 80 17.91 1.01 -7.81
C GLY A 80 17.69 2.51 -7.83
N GLU A 81 18.23 3.22 -8.83
CA GLU A 81 18.00 4.65 -9.02
C GLU A 81 16.53 4.97 -9.31
N ALA A 82 15.87 4.17 -10.16
CA ALA A 82 14.45 4.33 -10.46
C ALA A 82 13.57 4.13 -9.22
N VAL A 83 13.92 3.18 -8.34
CA VAL A 83 13.24 2.98 -7.07
C VAL A 83 13.52 4.13 -6.09
N ALA A 84 14.77 4.62 -6.03
CA ALA A 84 15.13 5.76 -5.18
C ALA A 84 14.36 7.04 -5.57
N ALA A 85 14.12 7.24 -6.87
CA ALA A 85 13.32 8.35 -7.37
C ALA A 85 11.86 8.32 -6.90
N LEU A 86 11.32 7.19 -6.41
CA LEU A 86 9.98 7.15 -5.83
C LEU A 86 9.85 7.98 -4.54
N SER A 87 10.97 8.25 -3.86
CA SER A 87 11.01 9.04 -2.63
C SER A 87 10.53 10.49 -2.80
N SER A 88 10.51 11.00 -4.03
CA SER A 88 9.99 12.32 -4.36
C SER A 88 8.53 12.33 -4.78
N LEU A 89 7.86 11.16 -4.85
CA LEU A 89 6.47 11.07 -5.29
C LEU A 89 5.49 11.16 -4.12
N GLY A 90 4.29 11.64 -4.40
CA GLY A 90 3.11 11.58 -3.54
C GLY A 90 1.98 10.73 -4.15
N VAL A 91 0.94 10.48 -3.34
CA VAL A 91 -0.26 9.75 -3.76
C VAL A 91 -1.47 10.66 -3.80
N TRP A 92 -2.14 10.71 -4.94
CA TRP A 92 -3.43 11.37 -5.09
C TRP A 92 -4.54 10.33 -5.15
N ILE A 93 -5.63 10.56 -4.41
CA ILE A 93 -6.81 9.68 -4.36
C ILE A 93 -8.00 10.50 -4.87
N SER A 94 -8.64 10.05 -5.95
CA SER A 94 -9.84 10.71 -6.50
C SER A 94 -11.07 10.52 -5.63
N ASP A 95 -12.07 11.40 -5.79
CA ASP A 95 -13.32 11.34 -5.03
C ASP A 95 -14.17 10.11 -5.31
N GLY A 96 -14.01 9.51 -6.49
CA GLY A 96 -14.69 8.28 -6.87
C GLY A 96 -13.96 7.00 -6.43
N TRP A 97 -12.84 7.09 -5.72
CA TRP A 97 -12.12 5.90 -5.29
C TRP A 97 -12.92 5.10 -4.26
N SER A 98 -13.24 3.86 -4.62
CA SER A 98 -13.78 2.86 -3.71
C SER A 98 -12.84 1.65 -3.68
N PRO A 99 -12.35 1.24 -2.50
CA PRO A 99 -11.61 -0.02 -2.36
C PRO A 99 -12.52 -1.24 -2.52
N PHE A 100 -13.85 -1.10 -2.41
CA PHE A 100 -14.82 -2.20 -2.43
C PHE A 100 -15.93 -1.98 -3.46
N PRO A 101 -15.61 -1.85 -4.76
CA PRO A 101 -16.63 -1.62 -5.79
C PRO A 101 -17.64 -2.78 -5.91
N GLU A 102 -17.27 -3.98 -5.47
CA GLU A 102 -18.10 -5.17 -5.54
C GLU A 102 -19.07 -5.32 -4.36
N TRP A 103 -18.89 -4.57 -3.27
CA TRP A 103 -19.79 -4.63 -2.12
C TRP A 103 -20.96 -3.67 -2.31
N ALA A 104 -22.18 -4.19 -2.14
CA ALA A 104 -23.33 -3.31 -2.03
C ALA A 104 -23.15 -2.43 -0.79
N ASP A 105 -23.42 -1.13 -0.87
CA ASP A 105 -23.36 -0.22 0.29
C ASP A 105 -24.62 0.62 0.43
N THR A 106 -25.76 -0.08 0.55
CA THR A 106 -27.10 0.54 0.63
C THR A 106 -27.24 1.57 1.75
N ASP A 107 -26.55 1.36 2.86
CA ASP A 107 -26.61 2.21 4.05
C ASP A 107 -25.46 3.24 4.10
N GLY A 108 -24.52 3.21 3.14
CA GLY A 108 -23.36 4.11 3.10
C GLY A 108 -22.28 3.85 4.15
N LEU A 109 -22.33 2.71 4.86
CA LEU A 109 -21.45 2.42 6.01
C LEU A 109 -20.01 2.13 5.58
N VAL A 110 -19.83 1.47 4.44
CA VAL A 110 -18.50 1.20 3.88
C VAL A 110 -17.91 2.51 3.37
N ALA A 111 -18.67 3.28 2.61
CA ALA A 111 -18.26 4.59 2.09
C ALA A 111 -17.88 5.56 3.22
N GLU A 112 -18.65 5.61 4.31
CA GLU A 112 -18.33 6.43 5.48
C GLU A 112 -16.99 6.01 6.12
N THR A 113 -16.76 4.70 6.25
CA THR A 113 -15.51 4.18 6.81
C THR A 113 -14.30 4.51 5.93
N VAL A 114 -14.43 4.35 4.62
CA VAL A 114 -13.39 4.71 3.64
C VAL A 114 -13.12 6.22 3.66
N ALA A 115 -14.16 7.05 3.70
CA ALA A 115 -14.02 8.51 3.76
C ALA A 115 -13.23 8.96 5.00
N ARG A 116 -13.44 8.32 6.15
CA ARG A 116 -12.73 8.62 7.40
C ARG A 116 -11.23 8.35 7.32
N ILE A 117 -10.81 7.29 6.64
CA ILE A 117 -9.38 6.92 6.55
C ILE A 117 -8.66 7.57 5.37
N ARG A 118 -9.39 8.05 4.37
CA ARG A 118 -8.84 8.61 3.12
C ARG A 118 -7.78 9.70 3.34
N PRO A 119 -7.92 10.66 4.27
CA PRO A 119 -6.87 11.65 4.53
C PRO A 119 -5.55 11.01 4.98
N ARG A 120 -5.60 9.95 5.81
CA ARG A 120 -4.42 9.21 6.25
C ARG A 120 -3.77 8.44 5.09
N LEU A 121 -4.59 7.89 4.19
CA LEU A 121 -4.08 7.18 3.00
C LEU A 121 -3.39 8.15 2.02
N ALA A 122 -3.96 9.34 1.82
CA ALA A 122 -3.38 10.38 0.98
C ALA A 122 -2.08 10.97 1.55
N ALA A 123 -1.84 10.81 2.85
CA ALA A 123 -0.62 11.27 3.51
C ALA A 123 0.59 10.34 3.36
N ILE A 124 0.45 9.19 2.66
CA ILE A 124 1.59 8.32 2.38
C ILE A 124 2.65 9.06 1.59
N THR A 125 3.88 9.01 2.09
CA THR A 125 5.06 9.66 1.51
C THR A 125 5.74 8.80 0.45
N GLY A 126 6.51 9.42 -0.43
CA GLY A 126 7.34 8.71 -1.41
C GLY A 126 8.32 7.73 -0.77
N GLN A 127 8.87 8.07 0.41
CA GLN A 127 9.76 7.21 1.18
C GLN A 127 9.04 5.93 1.64
N GLU A 128 7.77 6.02 2.04
CA GLU A 128 6.96 4.83 2.38
C GLU A 128 6.68 3.98 1.14
N ILE A 129 6.43 4.59 -0.02
CA ILE A 129 6.26 3.89 -1.30
C ILE A 129 7.54 3.13 -1.67
N GLN A 130 8.68 3.81 -1.60
CA GLN A 130 10.00 3.24 -1.85
C GLN A 130 10.25 2.06 -0.91
N THR A 131 10.08 2.26 0.40
CA THR A 131 10.30 1.22 1.42
C THR A 131 9.42 0.01 1.16
N MET A 132 8.15 0.21 0.82
CA MET A 132 7.22 -0.86 0.47
C MET A 132 7.70 -1.65 -0.75
N LEU A 133 8.22 -0.99 -1.79
CA LEU A 133 8.73 -1.65 -2.98
C LEU A 133 10.00 -2.46 -2.71
N ILE A 134 10.93 -1.91 -1.92
CA ILE A 134 12.16 -2.60 -1.50
C ILE A 134 11.81 -3.83 -0.65
N ALA A 135 10.99 -3.64 0.38
CA ALA A 135 10.56 -4.74 1.26
C ALA A 135 9.90 -5.86 0.45
N ARG A 136 9.12 -5.52 -0.57
CA ARG A 136 8.52 -6.48 -1.48
C ARG A 136 9.55 -7.26 -2.29
N ALA A 137 10.53 -6.57 -2.89
CA ALA A 137 11.56 -7.18 -3.72
C ALA A 137 12.47 -8.10 -2.91
N VAL A 138 12.77 -7.75 -1.66
CA VAL A 138 13.62 -8.53 -0.77
C VAL A 138 12.88 -9.71 -0.13
N LEU A 139 11.71 -9.46 0.46
CA LEU A 139 10.99 -10.45 1.27
C LEU A 139 10.01 -11.32 0.48
N GLY A 140 9.62 -10.91 -0.72
CA GLY A 140 8.66 -11.67 -1.54
C GLY A 140 7.25 -11.76 -0.95
N ARG A 141 6.86 -10.92 0.02
CA ARG A 141 5.49 -10.85 0.60
C ARG A 141 4.59 -9.85 -0.11
N LYS A 142 3.40 -10.26 -0.60
CA LYS A 142 2.47 -9.38 -1.34
C LYS A 142 1.55 -8.71 -0.32
N PRO A 143 1.16 -7.43 -0.48
CA PRO A 143 0.03 -6.90 0.29
C PRO A 143 -1.19 -7.80 0.05
N ASP A 144 -1.73 -8.37 1.13
CA ASP A 144 -2.87 -9.26 1.04
C ASP A 144 -4.15 -8.43 0.97
N TRP A 145 -4.83 -8.48 -0.17
CA TRP A 145 -6.01 -7.67 -0.47
C TRP A 145 -7.31 -8.44 -0.27
N ARG A 146 -7.21 -9.72 0.11
CA ARG A 146 -8.36 -10.62 0.25
C ARG A 146 -9.08 -10.37 1.57
N GLY A 147 -10.40 -10.39 1.50
CA GLY A 147 -11.28 -10.34 2.65
C GLY A 147 -12.72 -10.53 2.24
N GLU A 148 -13.57 -10.76 3.22
CA GLU A 148 -14.99 -11.06 3.04
C GLU A 148 -15.84 -9.79 3.21
N GLU A 149 -17.00 -9.73 2.54
CA GLU A 149 -17.94 -8.63 2.75
C GLU A 149 -18.46 -8.67 4.20
N PRO A 150 -18.39 -7.56 4.95
CA PRO A 150 -18.94 -7.52 6.29
C PRO A 150 -20.46 -7.69 6.27
N GLY A 151 -20.99 -8.36 7.28
CA GLY A 151 -22.41 -8.34 7.56
C GLY A 151 -22.89 -6.97 8.04
N ARG A 152 -24.22 -6.83 8.14
CA ARG A 152 -24.89 -5.63 8.66
C ARG A 152 -25.69 -6.01 9.90
N ALA A 153 -25.40 -5.34 11.01
CA ALA A 153 -26.13 -5.53 12.26
C ALA A 153 -26.90 -4.25 12.61
N MET A 154 -28.20 -4.42 12.92
CA MET A 154 -29.00 -3.31 13.44
C MET A 154 -28.46 -2.87 14.80
N ILE A 155 -28.35 -1.57 15.03
CA ILE A 155 -27.90 -1.04 16.32
C ILE A 155 -28.98 -1.30 17.38
N THR A 156 -28.58 -1.87 18.52
CA THR A 156 -29.46 -2.17 19.64
C THR A 156 -29.10 -1.37 20.89
N ARG A 157 -30.09 -1.12 21.76
CA ARG A 157 -29.92 -0.56 23.10
C ARG A 157 -30.69 -1.43 24.08
N GLY A 158 -30.02 -1.97 25.09
CA GLY A 158 -30.63 -2.91 26.05
C GLY A 158 -31.23 -4.15 25.37
N GLY A 159 -30.56 -4.68 24.35
CA GLY A 159 -31.00 -5.87 23.59
C GLY A 159 -32.17 -5.64 22.62
N LYS A 160 -32.75 -4.44 22.57
CA LYS A 160 -33.83 -4.10 21.63
C LYS A 160 -33.31 -3.20 20.51
N PRO A 161 -33.87 -3.30 19.29
CA PRO A 161 -33.58 -2.36 18.22
C PRO A 161 -33.68 -0.89 18.66
N ALA A 162 -32.63 -0.11 18.42
CA ALA A 162 -32.60 1.32 18.75
C ALA A 162 -33.33 2.15 17.68
N TRP A 163 -34.04 3.19 18.11
CA TRP A 163 -34.70 4.15 17.22
C TRP A 163 -33.97 5.48 17.30
N PHE A 164 -33.73 6.07 16.14
CA PHE A 164 -33.01 7.35 16.02
C PHE A 164 -33.92 8.37 15.38
N MET A 165 -33.78 9.63 15.76
CA MET A 165 -34.50 10.74 15.16
C MET A 165 -33.56 11.94 15.09
N LYS A 166 -33.59 12.65 13.96
CA LYS A 166 -32.90 13.94 13.84
C LYS A 166 -33.80 15.02 14.44
N MET A 167 -33.23 15.86 15.30
CA MET A 167 -33.90 17.01 15.88
C MET A 167 -33.02 18.24 15.69
N ALA A 168 -33.62 19.32 15.18
CA ALA A 168 -32.94 20.60 15.09
C ALA A 168 -32.67 21.13 16.52
N GLY A 169 -31.45 21.58 16.74
CA GLY A 169 -31.00 22.20 17.98
C GLY A 169 -30.08 23.37 17.71
N LYS A 170 -29.54 23.94 18.79
CA LYS A 170 -28.47 24.94 18.74
C LYS A 170 -27.23 24.40 19.44
N ASP A 171 -26.05 24.66 18.89
CA ASP A 171 -24.79 24.37 19.56
C ASP A 171 -24.52 25.38 20.70
N ALA A 172 -23.36 25.25 21.36
CA ALA A 172 -22.94 26.15 22.44
C ALA A 172 -22.76 27.62 22.01
N TYR A 173 -22.66 27.87 20.69
CA TYR A 173 -22.47 29.19 20.09
C TYR A 173 -23.75 29.72 19.44
N GLY A 174 -24.87 28.99 19.54
CA GLY A 174 -26.16 29.37 18.98
C GLY A 174 -26.38 28.99 17.51
N ASN A 175 -25.43 28.31 16.86
CA ASN A 175 -25.57 27.87 15.48
C ASN A 175 -26.56 26.70 15.37
N PRO A 176 -27.40 26.65 14.32
CA PRO A 176 -28.29 25.54 14.10
C PRO A 176 -27.50 24.26 13.81
N VAL A 177 -27.78 23.20 14.57
CA VAL A 177 -27.18 21.88 14.37
C VAL A 177 -28.26 20.81 14.39
N GLU A 178 -28.12 19.79 13.54
CA GLU A 178 -28.92 18.58 13.66
C GLU A 178 -28.28 17.67 14.69
N ARG A 179 -29.05 17.26 15.71
CA ARG A 179 -28.61 16.26 16.68
C ARG A 179 -29.47 15.01 16.57
N GLU A 180 -28.81 13.86 16.59
CA GLU A 180 -29.49 12.58 16.71
C GLU A 180 -29.92 12.34 18.17
N VAL A 181 -31.20 12.09 18.37
CA VAL A 181 -31.81 11.82 19.68
C VAL A 181 -32.53 10.46 19.67
N ASP A 182 -32.93 10.00 20.86
CA ASP A 182 -33.73 8.78 20.97
C ASP A 182 -35.11 8.97 20.31
N GLY A 183 -35.32 8.19 19.26
CA GLY A 183 -36.56 8.13 18.49
C GLY A 183 -37.63 7.26 19.15
N PHE A 184 -37.34 6.56 20.23
CA PHE A 184 -38.31 5.73 20.95
C PHE A 184 -39.06 6.54 22.01
N ASN A 185 -40.38 6.34 22.10
CA ASN A 185 -41.18 6.89 23.19
C ASN A 185 -41.42 5.81 24.26
N PRO A 186 -40.84 5.94 25.47
CA PRO A 186 -40.97 4.92 26.51
C PRO A 186 -42.40 4.82 27.07
N ARG A 187 -43.19 5.91 27.00
CA ARG A 187 -44.57 5.93 27.50
C ARG A 187 -45.50 5.15 26.58
N SER A 188 -45.41 5.37 25.27
CA SER A 188 -46.28 4.72 24.28
C SER A 188 -45.71 3.41 23.74
N GLN A 189 -44.48 3.03 24.13
CA GLN A 189 -43.74 1.87 23.61
C GLN A 189 -43.70 1.81 22.07
N ARG A 190 -43.63 2.99 21.42
CA ARG A 190 -43.68 3.13 19.95
C ARG A 190 -42.61 4.11 19.46
N PRO A 191 -42.12 3.96 18.22
CA PRO A 191 -41.29 4.98 17.59
C PRO A 191 -42.05 6.30 17.47
N LYS A 192 -41.33 7.42 17.63
CA LYS A 192 -41.83 8.76 17.31
C LYS A 192 -41.96 8.90 15.79
N PRO A 193 -42.88 9.76 15.28
CA PRO A 193 -43.03 10.00 13.85
C PRO A 193 -41.73 10.52 13.23
N GLY A 194 -41.21 9.84 12.20
CA GLY A 194 -39.92 10.17 11.58
C GLY A 194 -38.70 9.52 12.25
N ALA A 195 -38.90 8.66 13.25
CA ALA A 195 -37.81 7.83 13.77
C ALA A 195 -37.42 6.75 12.75
N TYR A 196 -36.13 6.48 12.65
CA TYR A 196 -35.54 5.51 11.73
C TYR A 196 -34.60 4.54 12.46
N ARG A 197 -34.14 3.52 11.73
CA ARG A 197 -33.20 2.50 12.21
C ARG A 197 -31.82 2.78 11.64
N LYS A 198 -30.78 2.46 12.42
CA LYS A 198 -29.39 2.50 11.97
C LYS A 198 -28.78 1.11 12.03
N TYR A 199 -27.84 0.90 11.13
CA TYR A 199 -27.04 -0.30 11.02
C TYR A 199 -25.58 0.04 11.30
N ARG A 200 -24.81 -0.99 11.61
CA ARG A 200 -23.35 -0.96 11.66
C ARG A 200 -22.83 -2.18 10.91
N LEU A 201 -21.59 -2.10 10.44
CA LEU A 201 -20.89 -3.27 9.93
C LEU A 201 -20.66 -4.25 11.09
N THR A 202 -20.76 -5.56 10.83
CA THR A 202 -20.43 -6.60 11.82
C THR A 202 -18.94 -6.64 12.08
N ASP A 203 -18.15 -6.36 11.05
CA ASP A 203 -16.70 -6.43 11.04
C ASP A 203 -16.12 -5.10 10.56
N ASP A 204 -14.92 -4.78 11.02
CA ASP A 204 -14.21 -3.59 10.58
C ASP A 204 -13.58 -3.81 9.20
N VAL A 205 -13.81 -2.86 8.31
CA VAL A 205 -13.31 -2.88 6.92
C VAL A 205 -12.11 -1.96 6.72
N GLU A 206 -11.72 -1.18 7.74
CA GLU A 206 -10.60 -0.24 7.65
C GLU A 206 -9.30 -0.95 7.27
N GLY A 207 -8.95 -2.04 7.95
CA GLY A 207 -7.74 -2.80 7.67
C GLY A 207 -7.66 -3.26 6.21
N LEU A 208 -8.73 -3.87 5.72
CA LEU A 208 -8.79 -4.35 4.34
C LEU A 208 -8.76 -3.20 3.32
N ALA A 209 -9.35 -2.05 3.63
CA ALA A 209 -9.29 -0.87 2.77
C ALA A 209 -7.85 -0.34 2.65
N ILE A 210 -7.10 -0.32 3.76
CA ILE A 210 -5.68 0.03 3.76
C ILE A 210 -4.88 -0.97 2.92
N ASP A 211 -5.14 -2.26 3.05
CA ASP A 211 -4.40 -3.28 2.32
C ASP A 211 -4.67 -3.23 0.81
N ARG A 212 -5.93 -3.02 0.41
CA ARG A 212 -6.29 -2.78 -1.00
C ARG A 212 -5.64 -1.49 -1.53
N PHE A 213 -5.63 -0.42 -0.75
CA PHE A 213 -4.92 0.81 -1.11
C PHE A 213 -3.42 0.59 -1.31
N ARG A 214 -2.73 -0.05 -0.34
CA ARG A 214 -1.30 -0.38 -0.43
C ARG A 214 -1.00 -1.26 -1.63
N ARG A 215 -1.87 -2.24 -1.92
CA ARG A 215 -1.79 -3.09 -3.11
C ARG A 215 -1.86 -2.27 -4.40
N THR A 216 -2.73 -1.26 -4.47
CA THR A 216 -2.84 -0.35 -5.62
C THR A 216 -1.61 0.54 -5.76
N VAL A 217 -1.17 1.20 -4.68
CA VAL A 217 0.03 2.06 -4.67
C VAL A 217 1.27 1.27 -5.07
N TRP A 218 1.44 0.06 -4.55
CA TRP A 218 2.53 -0.83 -4.93
C TRP A 218 2.53 -1.13 -6.44
N ALA A 219 1.38 -1.48 -7.03
CA ALA A 219 1.31 -1.76 -8.46
C ALA A 219 1.55 -0.51 -9.32
N LEU A 220 1.08 0.67 -8.88
CA LEU A 220 1.40 1.94 -9.53
C LEU A 220 2.91 2.21 -9.51
N ALA A 221 3.57 1.99 -8.37
CA ALA A 221 5.01 2.14 -8.23
C ALA A 221 5.78 1.18 -9.14
N VAL A 222 5.40 -0.09 -9.18
CA VAL A 222 5.99 -1.08 -10.10
C VAL A 222 5.81 -0.66 -11.55
N ARG A 223 4.61 -0.20 -11.95
CA ARG A 223 4.34 0.30 -13.31
C ARG A 223 5.10 1.58 -13.63
N HIS A 224 5.34 2.43 -12.64
CA HIS A 224 6.16 3.63 -12.79
C HIS A 224 7.62 3.26 -13.07
N VAL A 225 8.19 2.40 -12.23
CA VAL A 225 9.56 1.90 -12.39
C VAL A 225 9.73 1.15 -13.71
N ALA A 226 8.79 0.27 -14.07
CA ALA A 226 8.81 -0.45 -15.34
C ALA A 226 8.94 0.49 -16.55
N ARG A 227 8.11 1.54 -16.59
CA ARG A 227 8.13 2.53 -17.68
C ARG A 227 9.45 3.30 -17.72
N TYR A 228 9.98 3.66 -16.56
CA TYR A 228 11.25 4.37 -16.48
C TYR A 228 12.38 3.48 -17.01
N VAL A 229 12.57 2.28 -16.44
CA VAL A 229 13.73 1.44 -16.74
C VAL A 229 13.68 0.81 -18.13
N ALA A 230 12.50 0.61 -18.73
CA ALA A 230 12.35 -0.04 -20.05
C ALA A 230 13.21 0.57 -21.15
N ALA A 231 13.52 1.87 -21.08
CA ALA A 231 14.34 2.57 -22.07
C ALA A 231 15.85 2.48 -21.81
N TRP A 232 16.27 2.04 -20.62
CA TRP A 232 17.66 2.14 -20.15
C TRP A 232 18.34 0.79 -19.91
N LEU A 233 17.58 -0.31 -19.89
CA LEU A 233 18.14 -1.65 -19.70
C LEU A 233 18.99 -2.06 -20.91
N SER A 234 20.15 -2.64 -20.62
CA SER A 234 21.16 -3.05 -21.61
C SER A 234 21.22 -4.56 -21.82
N SER A 235 21.03 -5.34 -20.76
CA SER A 235 21.10 -6.82 -20.79
C SER A 235 19.72 -7.48 -20.70
N HIS A 236 18.75 -6.78 -20.10
CA HIS A 236 17.38 -7.26 -19.91
C HIS A 236 16.38 -6.57 -20.82
N GLN A 237 15.36 -7.31 -21.24
CA GLN A 237 14.20 -6.76 -21.93
C GLN A 237 12.94 -7.03 -21.09
N LEU A 238 12.23 -5.97 -20.70
CA LEU A 238 11.00 -6.14 -19.94
C LEU A 238 9.92 -6.81 -20.80
N THR A 239 9.21 -7.76 -20.19
CA THR A 239 7.94 -8.23 -20.73
C THR A 239 6.86 -7.17 -20.57
N ALA A 240 5.74 -7.31 -21.28
CA ALA A 240 4.59 -6.43 -21.13
C ALA A 240 3.80 -6.66 -19.83
N GLU A 241 4.16 -7.70 -19.06
CA GLU A 241 3.44 -8.08 -17.86
C GLU A 241 3.74 -7.11 -16.70
N VAL A 242 2.69 -6.49 -16.18
CA VAL A 242 2.74 -5.60 -15.02
C VAL A 242 1.62 -5.93 -14.03
N PRO A 243 1.79 -5.65 -12.73
CA PRO A 243 0.74 -5.95 -11.76
C PRO A 243 -0.54 -5.14 -12.01
N THR A 244 -1.69 -5.81 -11.99
CA THR A 244 -3.02 -5.16 -11.99
C THR A 244 -3.22 -4.31 -10.74
N LEU A 245 -3.93 -3.17 -10.85
CA LEU A 245 -4.12 -2.25 -9.71
C LEU A 245 -5.14 -2.77 -8.68
N ALA A 246 -6.22 -3.37 -9.16
CA ALA A 246 -7.36 -3.83 -8.36
C ALA A 246 -7.74 -5.29 -8.70
N PRO A 247 -6.92 -6.29 -8.30
CA PRO A 247 -7.18 -7.70 -8.63
C PRO A 247 -8.52 -8.24 -8.09
N TRP A 248 -9.11 -7.61 -7.07
CA TRP A 248 -10.44 -7.97 -6.57
C TRP A 248 -11.57 -7.65 -7.56
N ALA A 249 -11.43 -6.61 -8.38
CA ALA A 249 -12.41 -6.28 -9.42
C ALA A 249 -12.52 -7.42 -10.44
N ALA A 250 -11.38 -8.06 -10.74
CA ALA A 250 -11.33 -9.22 -11.61
C ALA A 250 -12.09 -10.42 -11.05
N VAL A 251 -11.81 -10.76 -9.79
CA VAL A 251 -12.47 -11.86 -9.08
C VAL A 251 -13.98 -11.64 -8.95
N ALA A 252 -14.40 -10.38 -8.80
CA ALA A 252 -15.81 -10.00 -8.75
C ALA A 252 -16.52 -10.02 -10.13
N GLY A 253 -15.82 -10.35 -11.22
CA GLY A 253 -16.40 -10.33 -12.57
C GLY A 253 -16.66 -8.92 -13.11
N LEU A 254 -15.98 -7.90 -12.57
CA LEU A 254 -16.08 -6.51 -13.00
C LEU A 254 -15.04 -6.17 -14.09
N GLU A 255 -14.39 -7.17 -14.69
CA GLU A 255 -13.42 -6.99 -15.78
C GLU A 255 -14.13 -6.46 -17.04
N GLY A 256 -13.83 -5.21 -17.44
CA GLY A 256 -14.38 -4.59 -18.64
C GLY A 256 -14.78 -3.13 -18.45
N GLN A 257 -15.07 -2.71 -17.22
CA GLN A 257 -14.85 -1.32 -16.82
C GLN A 257 -13.35 -1.20 -16.59
N GLY A 258 -12.59 -0.81 -17.63
CA GLY A 258 -11.13 -0.76 -17.58
C GLY A 258 -10.61 -0.21 -16.25
N ASP A 259 -9.50 -0.78 -15.75
CA ASP A 259 -8.70 -0.36 -14.57
C ASP A 259 -9.14 1.07 -14.18
N PRO A 260 -10.01 1.30 -13.17
CA PRO A 260 -10.79 2.54 -13.07
C PRO A 260 -9.83 3.73 -13.15
N PRO A 261 -9.76 4.45 -14.30
CA PRO A 261 -8.47 4.90 -14.80
C PRO A 261 -7.80 6.00 -13.98
N HIS A 262 -8.45 6.49 -12.92
CA HIS A 262 -7.98 7.65 -12.18
C HIS A 262 -8.25 7.56 -10.67
N ALA A 263 -8.52 6.39 -10.11
CA ALA A 263 -8.94 6.33 -8.71
C ALA A 263 -7.81 6.67 -7.71
N VAL A 264 -6.60 6.19 -8.00
CA VAL A 264 -5.36 6.49 -7.25
C VAL A 264 -4.25 6.76 -8.28
N SER A 265 -3.40 7.74 -8.03
CA SER A 265 -2.30 8.10 -8.93
C SER A 265 -1.06 8.55 -8.16
N LEU A 266 0.11 8.36 -8.77
CA LEU A 266 1.37 8.92 -8.28
C LEU A 266 1.62 10.27 -8.96
N PHE A 267 2.10 11.24 -8.20
CA PHE A 267 2.50 12.56 -8.72
C PHE A 267 3.84 12.97 -8.11
N SER A 268 4.60 13.81 -8.83
CA SER A 268 5.83 14.43 -8.34
C SER A 268 5.55 15.78 -7.70
#